data_AF-A0A7X9ECB1-F1
#
_entry.id   AF-A0A7X9ECB1-F1
#
_cell.length_a   1.000
_cell.length_b   1.000
_cell.length_c   1.000
_cell.angle_alpha   90.00
_cell.angle_beta   90.00
_cell.angle_gamma   90.00
#
_symmetry.space_group_name_H-M   'P 1'
#
loop_
_entity.id
_entity.type
_entity.pdbx_description
1 polymer ?
#
loop_
_entity_poly.entity_id
_entity_poly.type
_entity_poly.pdbx_seq_one_letter_code
_entity_poly.pdbx_strand_id
1 'polypeptide(L)'
;MLDVIKKITDIDFFKEGQNEDLFVGRPYSINYNKANLLISDFWKHKVKGIPQGSFLLAFYDNPFEENIQEALLLRVLNPSALPTDNNVISSMIEYYKDDLNTSGKKSELDDFTRYEFSFSGLECRILGAFYRVGNNLEFGADVENFYAAHNYKVYKATSKILELIVNQRDKDLVAGGENEFPIGTVRYSSTRRFYATDDSVKNVKVFINPGDMLGKRTALFGMTRTGKSNSVKKIIEASVEISRKSKYKS
;
A
#
# COMPACT_ATOMS: atom_id res chain seq x y z
N MET A 1 -8.22 -22.82 -9.66
CA MET A 1 -8.44 -21.60 -10.45
C MET A 1 -9.72 -20.89 -9.99
N LEU A 2 -10.85 -21.59 -9.88
CA LEU A 2 -12.07 -21.16 -9.16
C LEU A 2 -11.86 -20.74 -7.68
N ASP A 3 -10.80 -21.24 -7.02
CA ASP A 3 -10.52 -20.93 -5.61
C ASP A 3 -9.98 -19.52 -5.32
N VAL A 4 -9.25 -18.90 -6.25
CA VAL A 4 -8.76 -17.51 -6.07
C VAL A 4 -9.94 -16.54 -6.23
N ILE A 5 -10.81 -16.85 -7.20
CA ILE A 5 -12.04 -16.13 -7.54
C ILE A 5 -13.00 -16.07 -6.35
N LYS A 6 -13.31 -17.21 -5.70
CA LYS A 6 -14.14 -17.20 -4.49
C LYS A 6 -13.48 -16.51 -3.30
N LYS A 7 -12.16 -16.64 -3.15
CA LYS A 7 -11.42 -16.07 -2.01
C LYS A 7 -11.27 -14.55 -2.06
N ILE A 8 -11.30 -13.92 -3.23
CA ILE A 8 -11.24 -12.46 -3.36
C ILE A 8 -12.63 -11.83 -3.18
N THR A 9 -13.67 -12.49 -3.69
CA THR A 9 -15.05 -11.95 -3.68
C THR A 9 -15.74 -12.10 -2.32
N ASP A 10 -15.27 -13.01 -1.45
CA ASP A 10 -15.84 -13.29 -0.12
C ASP A 10 -15.08 -12.57 1.02
N ILE A 11 -14.23 -11.60 0.69
CA ILE A 11 -13.48 -10.83 1.68
C ILE A 11 -14.36 -9.68 2.14
N ASP A 12 -14.61 -9.62 3.45
CA ASP A 12 -15.10 -8.39 4.07
C ASP A 12 -13.95 -7.36 4.10
N PHE A 13 -13.91 -6.52 3.06
CA PHE A 13 -12.85 -5.51 2.86
C PHE A 13 -12.69 -4.58 4.06
N PHE A 14 -13.80 -4.11 4.64
CA PHE A 14 -13.78 -3.17 5.76
C PHE A 14 -13.33 -3.83 7.06
N LYS A 15 -13.64 -5.12 7.25
CA LYS A 15 -13.17 -5.87 8.40
C LYS A 15 -11.70 -6.27 8.30
N GLU A 16 -11.30 -6.85 7.17
CA GLU A 16 -9.93 -7.34 6.96
C GLU A 16 -8.93 -6.19 6.76
N GLY A 17 -9.39 -5.05 6.21
CA GLY A 17 -8.57 -3.85 6.02
C GLY A 17 -8.26 -3.10 7.32
N GLN A 18 -9.07 -3.26 8.37
CA GLN A 18 -8.90 -2.62 9.68
C GLN A 18 -8.23 -3.54 10.72
N ASN A 19 -7.36 -4.44 10.27
CA ASN A 19 -6.60 -5.29 11.18
C ASN A 19 -5.62 -4.46 12.02
N GLU A 20 -5.80 -4.42 13.35
CA GLU A 20 -4.96 -3.70 14.31
C GLU A 20 -3.47 -4.13 14.32
N ASP A 21 -3.14 -5.31 13.77
CA ASP A 21 -1.76 -5.72 13.55
C ASP A 21 -1.09 -5.02 12.37
N LEU A 22 -1.88 -4.42 11.50
CA LEU A 22 -1.46 -3.67 10.32
C LEU A 22 -1.58 -2.15 10.53
N PHE A 23 -1.91 -1.68 11.73
CA PHE A 23 -2.00 -0.26 12.04
C PHE A 23 -0.65 0.45 11.84
N VAL A 24 -0.68 1.58 11.14
CA VAL A 24 0.50 2.36 10.74
C VAL A 24 0.58 3.71 11.44
N GLY A 25 -0.56 4.35 11.70
CA GLY A 25 -0.59 5.66 12.31
C GLY A 25 -1.89 6.42 12.05
N ARG A 26 -1.88 7.71 12.38
CA ARG A 26 -3.02 8.62 12.19
C ARG A 26 -2.63 9.80 11.32
N PRO A 27 -3.51 10.32 10.47
CA PRO A 27 -3.24 11.53 9.73
C PRO A 27 -3.34 12.76 10.64
N TYR A 28 -2.40 13.69 10.47
CA TYR A 28 -2.47 15.02 11.08
C TYR A 28 -2.91 16.10 10.06
N SER A 29 -2.90 15.77 8.77
CA SER A 29 -3.38 16.64 7.69
C SER A 29 -3.89 15.80 6.53
N ILE A 30 -5.04 16.17 5.96
CA ILE A 30 -5.64 15.54 4.77
C ILE A 30 -6.16 16.65 3.85
N ASN A 31 -6.03 16.45 2.54
CA ASN A 31 -6.76 17.15 1.51
C ASN A 31 -7.10 16.17 0.38
N TYR A 32 -7.75 16.62 -0.70
CA TYR A 32 -8.14 15.76 -1.83
C TYR A 32 -7.00 14.98 -2.52
N ASN A 33 -5.75 15.45 -2.41
CA ASN A 33 -4.60 14.88 -3.14
C ASN A 33 -3.60 14.16 -2.24
N LYS A 34 -3.51 14.57 -0.97
CA LYS A 34 -2.45 14.15 -0.05
C LYS A 34 -2.98 13.96 1.37
N ALA A 35 -2.38 13.00 2.06
CA ALA A 35 -2.53 12.79 3.49
C ALA A 35 -1.14 12.72 4.13
N ASN A 36 -0.93 13.47 5.21
CA ASN A 36 0.28 13.40 6.01
C ASN A 36 0.00 12.66 7.31
N LEU A 37 0.78 11.62 7.57
CA LEU A 37 0.59 10.68 8.67
C LEU A 37 1.64 10.90 9.74
N LEU A 38 1.21 10.86 11.00
CA LEU A 38 2.09 10.65 12.14
C LEU A 38 2.25 9.14 12.33
N ILE A 39 3.48 8.66 12.17
CA ILE A 39 3.84 7.25 12.35
C ILE A 39 4.87 7.12 13.47
N SER A 40 4.99 5.93 14.05
CA SER A 40 6.05 5.62 15.02
C SER A 40 6.90 4.44 14.54
N ASP A 41 8.13 4.37 15.03
CA ASP A 41 9.02 3.25 14.76
C ASP A 41 8.45 1.92 15.27
N PHE A 42 7.71 1.93 16.38
CA PHE A 42 7.02 0.75 16.89
C PHE A 42 6.00 0.20 15.89
N TRP A 43 5.09 1.06 15.39
CA TRP A 43 4.09 0.64 14.40
C TRP A 43 4.74 0.21 13.09
N LYS A 44 5.71 0.98 12.61
CA LYS A 44 6.48 0.67 11.40
C LYS A 44 7.19 -0.69 11.51
N HIS A 45 7.75 -1.02 12.67
CA HIS A 45 8.37 -2.31 12.91
C HIS A 45 7.31 -3.43 12.96
N LYS A 46 6.20 -3.22 13.67
CA LYS A 46 5.08 -4.17 13.78
C LYS A 46 4.55 -4.60 12.41
N VAL A 47 4.36 -3.65 11.50
CA VAL A 47 3.86 -3.92 10.14
C VAL A 47 4.94 -4.39 9.16
N LYS A 48 6.14 -4.73 9.64
CA LYS A 48 7.30 -5.14 8.82
C LYS A 48 7.70 -4.08 7.79
N GLY A 49 7.72 -2.82 8.22
CA GLY A 49 8.16 -1.66 7.44
C GLY A 49 7.12 -1.14 6.46
N ILE A 50 7.34 0.11 6.03
CA ILE A 50 6.47 0.86 5.11
C ILE A 50 7.34 1.30 3.92
N PRO A 51 7.45 0.49 2.86
CA PRO A 51 8.22 0.84 1.68
C PRO A 51 7.63 2.03 0.93
N GLN A 52 8.48 2.78 0.22
CA GLN A 52 8.01 3.78 -0.73
C GLN A 52 7.09 3.12 -1.78
N GLY A 53 5.99 3.79 -2.12
CA GLY A 53 4.99 3.29 -3.06
C GLY A 53 4.09 2.19 -2.51
N SER A 54 4.21 1.80 -1.24
CA SER A 54 3.27 0.89 -0.61
C SER A 54 1.88 1.49 -0.50
N PHE A 55 0.86 0.62 -0.54
CA PHE A 55 -0.53 1.01 -0.36
C PHE A 55 -0.92 0.97 1.12
N LEU A 56 -1.57 2.03 1.57
CA LEU A 56 -2.21 2.11 2.89
C LEU A 56 -3.71 2.41 2.69
N LEU A 57 -4.52 2.09 3.69
CA LEU A 57 -5.94 2.38 3.73
C LEU A 57 -6.24 3.26 4.95
N ALA A 58 -6.90 4.39 4.72
CA ALA A 58 -7.39 5.24 5.81
C ALA A 58 -8.89 5.05 5.99
N PHE A 59 -9.29 4.51 7.14
CA PHE A 59 -10.69 4.30 7.51
C PHE A 59 -11.14 5.38 8.47
N TYR A 60 -12.38 5.81 8.31
CA TYR A 60 -13.01 6.75 9.24
C TYR A 60 -13.39 6.01 10.53
N ASP A 61 -12.86 6.51 11.65
CA ASP A 61 -12.92 5.96 13.00
C ASP A 61 -13.62 6.97 13.92
N ASN A 62 -14.84 7.38 13.55
CA ASN A 62 -15.63 8.31 14.36
C ASN A 62 -16.82 7.59 15.04
N PRO A 63 -16.98 7.72 16.37
CA PRO A 63 -18.10 7.14 17.11
C PRO A 63 -19.47 7.79 16.85
N PHE A 64 -19.56 8.94 16.20
CA PHE A 64 -20.82 9.69 16.04
C PHE A 64 -21.64 9.32 14.81
N GLU A 65 -21.07 8.61 13.83
CA GLU A 65 -21.77 8.13 12.64
C GLU A 65 -21.60 6.62 12.47
N GLU A 66 -22.67 5.88 12.73
CA GLU A 66 -22.73 4.44 12.51
C GLU A 66 -22.88 4.16 11.01
N ASN A 67 -21.92 3.43 10.42
CA ASN A 67 -21.89 2.94 9.03
C ASN A 67 -21.30 3.80 7.90
N ILE A 68 -20.32 4.68 8.15
CA ILE A 68 -19.46 5.13 7.03
C ILE A 68 -18.58 3.95 6.58
N GLN A 69 -18.96 3.35 5.46
CA GLN A 69 -18.20 2.29 4.80
C GLN A 69 -17.43 2.90 3.62
N GLU A 70 -16.44 3.70 3.98
CA GLU A 70 -15.50 4.34 3.05
C GLU A 70 -14.07 4.18 3.57
N ALA A 71 -13.13 3.92 2.65
CA ALA A 71 -11.72 3.84 2.94
C ALA A 71 -10.91 4.55 1.85
N LEU A 72 -10.09 5.54 2.24
CA LEU A 72 -9.22 6.23 1.29
C LEU A 72 -8.03 5.34 0.94
N LEU A 73 -7.77 5.15 -0.34
CA LEU A 73 -6.60 4.45 -0.83
C LEU A 73 -5.41 5.41 -0.90
N LEU A 74 -4.39 5.14 -0.10
CA LEU A 74 -3.20 5.96 0.00
C LEU A 74 -2.00 5.26 -0.64
N ARG A 75 -1.13 6.03 -1.29
CA ARG A 75 0.18 5.58 -1.77
C ARG A 75 1.28 6.37 -1.10
N VAL A 76 2.19 5.66 -0.42
CA VAL A 76 3.33 6.27 0.27
C VAL A 76 4.27 6.95 -0.71
N LEU A 77 4.59 8.21 -0.48
CA LEU A 77 5.49 9.00 -1.32
C LEU A 77 6.84 9.23 -0.66
N ASN A 78 6.88 10.03 0.40
CA ASN A 78 8.10 10.55 1.00
C ASN A 78 7.92 10.73 2.51
N PRO A 79 9.00 10.90 3.29
CA PRO A 79 8.92 11.47 4.62
C PRO A 79 8.27 12.86 4.56
N SER A 80 7.59 13.26 5.65
CA SER A 80 6.99 14.57 5.80
C SER A 80 7.52 15.24 7.07
N ALA A 81 7.78 16.54 7.01
CA ALA A 81 8.29 17.29 8.16
C ALA A 81 7.19 17.46 9.22
N LEU A 82 7.54 17.25 10.49
CA LEU A 82 6.71 17.59 11.62
C LEU A 82 7.11 18.96 12.19
N PRO A 83 6.17 19.71 12.79
CA PRO A 83 6.49 20.98 13.44
C PRO A 83 7.57 20.88 14.53
N THR A 84 7.72 19.71 15.15
CA THR A 84 8.68 19.43 16.22
C THR A 84 10.07 19.01 15.72
N ASP A 85 10.25 18.73 14.42
CA ASP A 85 11.48 18.14 13.88
C ASP A 85 12.72 18.98 14.20
N ASN A 86 12.62 20.32 14.10
CA ASN A 86 13.75 21.19 14.40
C ASN A 86 14.21 21.07 15.87
N ASN A 87 13.26 20.97 16.79
CA ASN A 87 13.56 20.80 18.22
C ASN A 87 14.22 19.44 18.47
N VAL A 88 13.67 18.38 17.87
CA VAL A 88 14.23 17.02 17.96
C VAL A 88 15.66 16.97 17.42
N ILE A 89 15.90 17.58 16.25
CA ILE A 89 17.24 17.64 15.65
C ILE A 89 18.21 18.40 16.55
N SER A 90 17.81 19.55 17.08
CA SER A 90 18.64 20.32 18.02
C SER A 90 19.01 19.52 19.27
N SER A 91 18.03 18.85 19.89
CA SER A 91 18.26 18.01 21.07
C SER A 91 19.13 16.79 20.76
N MET A 92 18.98 16.15 19.59
CA MET A 92 19.87 15.06 19.18
C MET A 92 21.31 15.53 18.97
N ILE A 93 21.51 16.72 18.37
CA ILE A 93 22.85 17.29 18.18
C ILE A 93 23.52 17.57 19.53
N GLU A 94 22.77 18.11 20.50
CA GLU A 94 23.26 18.34 21.86
C GLU A 94 23.61 17.03 22.56
N TYR A 95 22.72 16.04 22.51
CA TYR A 95 22.96 14.69 23.02
C TYR A 95 24.25 14.08 22.46
N TYR A 96 24.47 14.15 21.14
CA TYR A 96 25.69 13.62 20.54
C TYR A 96 26.95 14.39 20.92
N LYS A 97 26.85 15.71 21.17
CA LYS A 97 28.00 16.50 21.68
C LYS A 97 28.38 16.07 23.10
N ASP A 98 27.40 15.76 23.93
CA ASP A 98 27.62 15.32 25.32
C ASP A 98 28.10 13.86 25.41
N ASP A 99 27.60 12.97 24.53
CA ASP A 99 27.94 11.55 24.48
C ASP A 99 29.26 11.26 23.72
N LEU A 100 29.81 12.24 23.00
CA LEU A 100 31.21 12.17 22.56
C LEU A 100 32.09 12.01 23.81
N ASN A 101 32.88 10.94 23.86
CA ASN A 101 33.72 10.47 24.97
C ASN A 101 34.74 11.48 25.56
N THR A 102 34.62 12.76 25.27
CA THR A 102 35.35 13.86 25.90
C THR A 102 34.93 14.15 27.34
N SER A 103 33.72 13.77 27.75
CA SER A 103 33.13 14.18 29.05
C SER A 103 33.11 13.07 30.11
N GLY A 104 33.44 11.82 29.77
CA GLY A 104 33.52 10.68 30.71
C GLY A 104 32.20 10.24 31.36
N LYS A 105 31.07 10.88 31.04
CA LYS A 105 29.72 10.52 31.48
C LYS A 105 28.92 10.03 30.28
N LYS A 106 28.35 8.82 30.38
CA LYS A 106 27.30 8.38 29.46
C LYS A 106 26.03 9.15 29.79
N SER A 107 25.58 9.98 28.86
CA SER A 107 24.24 10.55 28.93
C SER A 107 23.31 9.55 28.25
N GLU A 108 22.27 9.09 28.94
CA GLU A 108 21.20 8.31 28.31
C GLU A 108 19.99 9.23 28.20
N LEU A 109 19.37 9.28 27.01
CA LEU A 109 18.07 9.93 26.84
C LEU A 109 17.08 9.33 27.85
N ASP A 110 16.18 10.15 28.41
CA ASP A 110 15.09 9.62 29.21
C ASP A 110 14.03 8.93 28.33
N ASP A 111 13.13 8.15 28.96
CA ASP A 111 12.09 7.39 28.26
C ASP A 111 11.09 8.26 27.49
N PHE A 112 10.78 9.45 28.01
CA PHE A 112 9.83 10.36 27.37
C PHE A 112 10.44 10.94 26.09
N THR A 113 11.70 11.39 26.16
CA THR A 113 12.43 11.89 24.99
C THR A 113 12.63 10.81 23.92
N ARG A 114 12.95 9.58 24.32
CA ARG A 114 13.02 8.44 23.38
C ARG A 114 11.68 8.18 22.68
N TYR A 115 10.58 8.25 23.42
CA TYR A 115 9.25 8.05 22.86
C TYR A 115 8.90 9.15 21.85
N GLU A 116 9.15 10.42 22.20
CA GLU A 116 8.90 11.56 21.30
C GLU A 116 9.73 11.46 20.02
N PHE A 117 11.00 11.06 20.12
CA PHE A 117 11.90 10.90 18.97
C PHE A 117 11.56 9.69 18.09
N SER A 118 10.68 8.80 18.55
CA SER A 118 10.24 7.64 17.77
C SER A 118 9.19 7.98 16.72
N PHE A 119 8.66 9.20 16.73
CA PHE A 119 7.65 9.66 15.78
C PHE A 119 8.27 10.32 14.55
N SER A 120 7.62 10.12 13.41
CA SER A 120 8.00 10.77 12.16
C SER A 120 6.78 11.04 11.28
N GLY A 121 6.91 11.99 10.36
CA GLY A 121 5.88 12.29 9.37
C GLY A 121 6.04 11.45 8.10
N LEU A 122 4.93 11.04 7.51
CA LEU A 122 4.89 10.32 6.24
C LEU A 122 3.87 10.96 5.28
N GLU A 123 4.34 11.43 4.13
CA GLU A 123 3.50 11.96 3.06
C GLU A 123 2.98 10.81 2.18
N CYS A 124 1.66 10.78 2.00
CA CYS A 124 0.98 9.87 1.10
C CYS A 124 0.17 10.65 0.06
N ARG A 125 0.09 10.14 -1.17
CA ARG A 125 -0.88 10.58 -2.17
C ARG A 125 -2.17 9.80 -2.00
N ILE A 126 -3.30 10.49 -2.10
CA ILE A 126 -4.61 9.85 -2.19
C ILE A 126 -4.84 9.44 -3.65
N LEU A 127 -5.18 8.17 -3.86
CA LEU A 127 -5.47 7.62 -5.19
C LEU A 127 -6.96 7.54 -5.50
N GLY A 128 -7.80 7.65 -4.47
CA GLY A 128 -9.23 7.43 -4.56
C GLY A 128 -9.81 6.88 -3.27
N ALA A 129 -11.07 6.43 -3.33
CA ALA A 129 -11.77 5.86 -2.20
C ALA A 129 -12.46 4.54 -2.58
N PHE A 130 -12.35 3.55 -1.70
CA PHE A 130 -13.22 2.38 -1.70
C PHE A 130 -14.47 2.67 -0.89
N TYR A 131 -15.64 2.38 -1.42
CA TYR A 131 -16.91 2.61 -0.73
C TYR A 131 -17.91 1.51 -1.04
N ARG A 132 -18.92 1.34 -0.19
CA ARG A 132 -19.95 0.31 -0.41
C ARG A 132 -21.21 0.91 -1.06
N VAL A 133 -21.67 0.29 -2.14
CA VAL A 133 -22.97 0.56 -2.76
C VAL A 133 -23.84 -0.68 -2.62
N GLY A 134 -24.76 -0.66 -1.65
CA GLY A 134 -25.55 -1.83 -1.27
C GLY A 134 -24.65 -2.96 -0.75
N ASN A 135 -24.51 -4.05 -1.51
CA ASN A 135 -23.62 -5.16 -1.16
C ASN A 135 -22.30 -5.18 -1.94
N ASN A 136 -22.10 -4.27 -2.88
CA ASN A 136 -20.93 -4.26 -3.73
C ASN A 136 -19.89 -3.26 -3.20
N LEU A 137 -18.62 -3.66 -3.29
CA LEU A 137 -17.48 -2.78 -3.05
C LEU A 137 -17.12 -2.09 -4.36
N GLU A 138 -17.08 -0.77 -4.35
CA GLU A 138 -16.72 0.08 -5.48
C GLU A 138 -15.42 0.83 -5.22
N PHE A 139 -14.76 1.26 -6.29
CA PHE A 139 -13.60 2.14 -6.21
C PHE A 139 -13.82 3.38 -7.06
N GLY A 140 -13.73 4.56 -6.45
CA GLY A 140 -13.66 5.85 -7.13
C GLY A 140 -12.21 6.31 -7.24
N ALA A 141 -11.79 6.78 -8.41
CA ALA A 141 -10.43 7.29 -8.66
C ALA A 141 -10.23 8.75 -8.19
N ASP A 142 -11.24 9.30 -7.53
CA ASP A 142 -11.27 10.59 -6.86
C ASP A 142 -11.93 10.43 -5.48
N VAL A 143 -11.99 11.54 -4.74
CA VAL A 143 -12.58 11.59 -3.40
C VAL A 143 -13.62 12.69 -3.40
N GLU A 144 -14.87 12.33 -3.15
CA GLU A 144 -15.98 13.30 -3.09
C GLU A 144 -15.85 14.20 -1.85
N ASN A 145 -15.54 13.60 -0.70
CA ASN A 145 -15.41 14.29 0.57
C ASN A 145 -14.34 13.65 1.46
N PHE A 146 -13.78 14.40 2.39
CA PHE A 146 -12.95 13.86 3.47
C PHE A 146 -13.28 14.57 4.79
N TYR A 147 -13.23 13.82 5.88
CA TYR A 147 -13.46 14.35 7.23
C TYR A 147 -12.17 14.88 7.86
N ALA A 148 -12.27 15.43 9.06
CA ALA A 148 -11.11 15.91 9.81
C ALA A 148 -10.07 14.79 10.00
N ALA A 149 -8.80 15.12 9.77
CA ALA A 149 -7.69 14.16 9.73
C ALA A 149 -7.60 13.24 10.96
N HIS A 150 -7.85 13.78 12.16
CA HIS A 150 -7.75 13.02 13.41
C HIS A 150 -8.79 11.89 13.54
N ASN A 151 -9.86 11.93 12.75
CA ASN A 151 -10.91 10.92 12.74
C ASN A 151 -10.57 9.71 11.87
N TYR A 152 -9.38 9.62 11.30
CA TYR A 152 -8.98 8.44 10.53
C TYR A 152 -7.93 7.60 11.24
N LYS A 153 -8.00 6.29 11.02
CA LYS A 153 -6.94 5.32 11.32
C LYS A 153 -6.38 4.77 10.02
N VAL A 154 -5.05 4.65 9.94
CA VAL A 154 -4.38 4.18 8.72
C VAL A 154 -3.74 2.82 8.94
N TYR A 155 -3.99 1.91 8.00
CA TYR A 155 -3.52 0.52 8.02
C TYR A 155 -2.75 0.18 6.75
N LYS A 156 -1.75 -0.70 6.86
CA LYS A 156 -0.98 -1.19 5.72
C LYS A 156 -1.78 -2.24 4.94
N ALA A 157 -1.96 -2.05 3.64
CA ALA A 157 -2.59 -3.06 2.80
C ALA A 157 -1.65 -4.26 2.60
N THR A 158 -2.09 -5.45 3.02
CA THR A 158 -1.34 -6.70 2.86
C THR A 158 -2.25 -7.85 2.43
N SER A 159 -1.64 -8.98 2.07
CA SER A 159 -2.31 -10.26 1.79
C SER A 159 -3.46 -10.09 0.78
N LYS A 160 -4.66 -10.50 1.19
CA LYS A 160 -5.90 -10.49 0.44
C LYS A 160 -6.34 -9.08 0.02
N ILE A 161 -6.20 -8.10 0.92
CA ILE A 161 -6.57 -6.71 0.63
C ILE A 161 -5.65 -6.14 -0.45
N LEU A 162 -4.35 -6.43 -0.36
CA LEU A 162 -3.41 -5.99 -1.39
C LEU A 162 -3.71 -6.65 -2.74
N GLU A 163 -4.04 -7.95 -2.75
CA GLU A 163 -4.44 -8.67 -3.96
C GLU A 163 -5.71 -8.09 -4.59
N LEU A 164 -6.68 -7.68 -3.77
CA LEU A 164 -7.90 -6.99 -4.23
C LEU A 164 -7.55 -5.63 -4.85
N ILE A 165 -6.72 -4.82 -4.20
CA ILE A 165 -6.33 -3.50 -4.70
C ILE A 165 -5.61 -3.59 -6.06
N VAL A 166 -4.60 -4.46 -6.17
CA VAL A 166 -3.77 -4.52 -7.39
C VAL A 166 -4.47 -5.20 -8.57
N ASN A 167 -5.50 -5.99 -8.29
CA ASN A 167 -6.29 -6.70 -9.29
C ASN A 167 -7.73 -6.18 -9.38
N GLN A 168 -7.98 -4.95 -8.93
CA GLN A 168 -9.28 -4.30 -9.10
C GLN A 168 -9.60 -4.19 -10.61
N ARG A 169 -10.87 -4.39 -10.95
CA ARG A 169 -11.43 -4.39 -12.30
C ARG A 169 -12.82 -3.76 -12.27
N ASP A 170 -13.31 -3.37 -13.44
CA ASP A 170 -14.72 -3.08 -13.64
C ASP A 170 -15.57 -4.34 -13.41
N LYS A 171 -16.81 -4.14 -12.96
CA LYS A 171 -17.71 -5.14 -12.36
C LYS A 171 -17.90 -6.44 -13.14
N ASP A 172 -17.68 -6.42 -14.45
CA ASP A 172 -17.90 -7.55 -15.35
C ASP A 172 -16.63 -8.38 -15.63
N LEU A 173 -15.45 -7.94 -15.15
CA LEU A 173 -14.18 -8.59 -15.39
C LEU A 173 -13.58 -9.13 -14.08
N VAL A 174 -13.37 -10.44 -14.04
CA VAL A 174 -12.86 -11.13 -12.85
C VAL A 174 -11.37 -11.38 -12.97
N ALA A 175 -10.61 -10.85 -12.00
CA ALA A 175 -9.17 -11.08 -11.96
C ALA A 175 -8.83 -12.56 -11.75
N GLY A 176 -7.88 -13.09 -12.54
CA GLY A 176 -7.51 -14.51 -12.48
C GLY A 176 -8.57 -15.48 -13.04
N GLY A 177 -9.54 -14.98 -13.82
CA GLY A 177 -10.46 -15.80 -14.62
C GLY A 177 -9.75 -16.64 -15.70
N GLU A 178 -10.51 -17.45 -16.47
CA GLU A 178 -9.94 -18.38 -17.47
C GLU A 178 -9.05 -17.70 -18.53
N ASN A 179 -9.32 -16.42 -18.80
CA ASN A 179 -8.62 -15.58 -19.78
C ASN A 179 -7.63 -14.59 -19.13
N GLU A 180 -7.29 -14.74 -17.86
CA GLU A 180 -6.30 -13.90 -17.18
C GLU A 180 -5.02 -14.66 -16.86
N PHE A 181 -3.89 -13.96 -16.92
CA PHE A 181 -2.57 -14.54 -16.70
C PHE A 181 -1.76 -13.74 -15.67
N PRO A 182 -1.08 -14.40 -14.72
CA PRO A 182 -0.24 -13.71 -13.75
C PRO A 182 1.06 -13.20 -14.41
N ILE A 183 1.21 -11.89 -14.55
CA ILE A 183 2.43 -11.30 -15.13
C ILE A 183 3.59 -11.27 -14.12
N GLY A 184 3.29 -11.31 -12.83
CA GLY A 184 4.29 -11.28 -11.76
C GLY A 184 3.66 -11.13 -10.38
N THR A 185 4.48 -10.70 -9.42
CA THR A 185 4.03 -10.39 -8.06
C THR A 185 4.36 -8.95 -7.68
N VAL A 186 3.63 -8.41 -6.71
CA VAL A 186 3.85 -7.06 -6.20
C VAL A 186 5.22 -6.96 -5.55
N ARG A 187 5.98 -5.93 -5.92
CA ARG A 187 7.27 -5.61 -5.29
C ARG A 187 7.42 -4.09 -5.19
N TYR A 188 7.46 -3.57 -3.97
CA TYR A 188 7.60 -2.13 -3.73
C TYR A 188 9.04 -1.62 -3.80
N SER A 189 10.02 -2.42 -3.40
CA SER A 189 11.41 -1.97 -3.31
C SER A 189 12.40 -3.00 -3.87
N SER A 190 13.55 -2.49 -4.33
CA SER A 190 14.70 -3.32 -4.69
C SER A 190 15.28 -4.02 -3.45
N THR A 191 15.29 -3.33 -2.30
CA THR A 191 15.72 -3.84 -0.99
C THR A 191 14.71 -4.84 -0.44
N ARG A 192 15.19 -6.05 -0.09
CA ARG A 192 14.32 -7.19 0.24
C ARG A 192 14.31 -7.59 1.71
N ARG A 193 14.88 -6.80 2.62
CA ARG A 193 14.97 -7.18 4.07
C ARG A 193 13.62 -7.61 4.63
N PHE A 194 12.58 -6.78 4.47
CA PHE A 194 11.24 -7.09 4.95
C PHE A 194 10.48 -8.03 3.99
N TYR A 195 10.64 -7.84 2.68
CA TYR A 195 9.99 -8.71 1.68
C TYR A 195 10.40 -10.19 1.80
N ALA A 196 11.62 -10.48 2.25
CA ALA A 196 12.11 -11.84 2.44
C ALA A 196 11.38 -12.59 3.57
N THR A 197 10.90 -11.87 4.58
CA THR A 197 10.26 -12.42 5.80
C THR A 197 8.76 -12.11 5.89
N ASP A 198 8.22 -11.40 4.90
CA ASP A 198 6.82 -10.98 4.87
C ASP A 198 6.02 -11.69 3.79
N ASP A 199 5.54 -12.89 4.11
CA ASP A 199 4.71 -13.69 3.22
C ASP A 199 3.37 -13.01 2.86
N SER A 200 2.93 -12.03 3.67
CA SER A 200 1.72 -11.24 3.42
C SER A 200 1.82 -10.40 2.14
N VAL A 201 3.03 -10.03 1.70
CA VAL A 201 3.25 -9.23 0.47
C VAL A 201 3.89 -10.05 -0.65
N LYS A 202 4.67 -11.09 -0.30
CA LYS A 202 5.52 -11.83 -1.24
C LYS A 202 4.79 -12.57 -2.36
N ASN A 203 3.59 -13.06 -2.08
CA ASN A 203 2.85 -13.95 -2.99
C ASN A 203 1.64 -13.29 -3.64
N VAL A 204 1.51 -11.96 -3.52
CA VAL A 204 0.41 -11.23 -4.16
C VAL A 204 0.67 -11.16 -5.65
N LYS A 205 -0.10 -11.93 -6.42
CA LYS A 205 0.01 -12.00 -7.88
C LYS A 205 -0.69 -10.80 -8.52
N VAL A 206 -0.13 -10.32 -9.60
CA VAL A 206 -0.75 -9.33 -10.47
C VAL A 206 -1.18 -10.05 -11.74
N PHE A 207 -2.47 -10.01 -12.03
CA PHE A 207 -3.04 -10.58 -13.22
C PHE A 207 -3.24 -9.50 -14.28
N ILE A 208 -3.14 -9.90 -15.55
CA ILE A 208 -3.52 -9.09 -16.69
C ILE A 208 -4.46 -9.91 -17.58
N ASN A 209 -5.36 -9.22 -18.28
CA ASN A 209 -6.09 -9.80 -19.38
C ASN A 209 -5.35 -9.44 -20.69
N PRO A 210 -4.73 -10.40 -21.40
CA PRO A 210 -4.11 -10.15 -22.70
C PRO A 210 -5.08 -9.55 -23.73
N GLY A 211 -6.39 -9.74 -23.58
CA GLY A 211 -7.42 -9.03 -24.33
C GLY A 211 -7.30 -7.51 -24.26
N ASP A 212 -6.81 -6.95 -23.15
CA ASP A 212 -6.55 -5.51 -23.02
C ASP A 212 -5.39 -5.02 -23.89
N MET A 213 -4.49 -5.93 -24.29
CA MET A 213 -3.36 -5.63 -25.16
C MET A 213 -3.67 -5.94 -26.63
N LEU A 214 -4.61 -6.86 -26.89
CA LEU A 214 -5.04 -7.22 -28.23
C LEU A 214 -5.82 -6.05 -28.85
N GLY A 215 -5.37 -5.60 -30.03
CA GLY A 215 -5.98 -4.46 -30.73
C GLY A 215 -5.67 -3.08 -30.15
N LYS A 216 -4.97 -2.98 -29.01
CA LYS A 216 -4.49 -1.71 -28.45
C LYS A 216 -2.99 -1.54 -28.68
N ARG A 217 -2.55 -0.31 -28.96
CA ARG A 217 -1.12 0.00 -29.11
C ARG A 217 -0.45 -0.03 -27.73
N THR A 218 0.31 -1.09 -27.46
CA THR A 218 1.09 -1.24 -26.22
C THR A 218 2.53 -0.79 -26.45
N ALA A 219 3.07 0.04 -25.54
CA ALA A 219 4.47 0.43 -25.54
C ALA A 219 5.18 -0.07 -24.28
N LEU A 220 6.41 -0.58 -24.43
CA LEU A 220 7.26 -0.99 -23.30
C LEU A 220 8.53 -0.16 -23.27
N PHE A 221 8.68 0.64 -22.22
CA PHE A 221 9.86 1.48 -21.98
C PHE A 221 10.71 0.92 -20.84
N GLY A 222 12.00 1.24 -20.86
CA GLY A 222 12.96 0.81 -19.84
C GLY A 222 14.40 0.88 -20.34
N MET A 223 15.39 0.88 -19.45
CA MET A 223 16.81 0.89 -19.82
C MET A 223 17.29 -0.50 -20.30
N THR A 224 18.53 -0.61 -20.79
CA THR A 224 19.12 -1.92 -21.11
C THR A 224 19.24 -2.79 -19.86
N ARG A 225 19.08 -4.12 -20.01
CA ARG A 225 19.17 -5.11 -18.91
C ARG A 225 18.14 -4.95 -17.76
N THR A 226 17.06 -4.20 -17.96
CA THR A 226 15.97 -4.02 -16.96
C THR A 226 14.84 -5.04 -17.08
N GLY A 227 14.94 -6.00 -18.01
CA GLY A 227 13.95 -7.06 -18.18
C GLY A 227 12.89 -6.82 -19.26
N LYS A 228 12.97 -5.74 -20.07
CA LYS A 228 12.03 -5.46 -21.18
C LYS A 228 11.74 -6.70 -22.04
N SER A 229 12.77 -7.37 -22.55
CA SER A 229 12.60 -8.56 -23.40
C SER A 229 11.94 -9.73 -22.66
N ASN A 230 12.17 -9.87 -21.35
CA ASN A 230 11.52 -10.89 -20.54
C ASN A 230 10.04 -10.57 -20.32
N SER A 231 9.69 -9.30 -20.09
CA SER A 231 8.29 -8.85 -19.99
C SER A 231 7.54 -9.12 -21.29
N VAL A 232 8.15 -8.81 -22.45
CA VAL A 232 7.55 -9.13 -23.76
C VAL A 232 7.31 -10.62 -23.93
N LYS A 233 8.30 -11.48 -23.57
CA LYS A 233 8.13 -12.93 -23.64
C LYS A 233 6.96 -13.42 -22.79
N LYS A 234 6.79 -12.88 -21.58
CA LYS A 234 5.67 -13.25 -20.69
C LYS A 234 4.31 -12.81 -21.24
N ILE A 235 4.22 -11.63 -21.86
CA ILE A 235 3.00 -11.17 -22.52
C ILE A 235 2.65 -12.04 -23.73
N ILE A 236 3.65 -12.41 -24.55
CA ILE A 236 3.46 -13.30 -25.70
C ILE A 236 3.00 -14.69 -25.22
N GLU A 237 3.66 -15.24 -24.20
CA GLU A 237 3.28 -16.51 -23.58
C GLU A 237 1.81 -16.50 -23.12
N ALA A 238 1.40 -15.46 -22.40
CA ALA A 238 0.01 -15.27 -21.96
C ALA A 238 -0.98 -15.21 -23.14
N SER A 239 -0.62 -14.50 -24.22
CA SER A 239 -1.46 -14.36 -25.41
C SER A 239 -1.63 -15.69 -26.16
N VAL A 240 -0.54 -16.46 -26.29
CA VAL A 240 -0.56 -17.79 -26.91
C VAL A 240 -1.37 -18.78 -26.07
N GLU A 241 -1.27 -18.72 -24.74
CA GLU A 241 -2.04 -19.59 -23.85
C GLU A 241 -3.55 -19.38 -23.99
N ILE A 242 -4.00 -18.13 -24.08
CA ILE A 242 -5.42 -17.82 -24.30
C ILE A 242 -5.89 -18.29 -25.67
N SER A 243 -5.08 -18.08 -26.72
CA SER A 243 -5.40 -18.57 -28.06
C SER A 243 -5.58 -20.10 -28.08
N ARG A 244 -4.74 -20.85 -27.35
CA ARG A 244 -4.90 -22.31 -27.19
C ARG A 244 -6.19 -22.73 -26.48
N LYS A 245 -6.69 -21.91 -25.56
CA LYS A 245 -7.95 -22.14 -24.83
C LYS A 245 -9.19 -21.75 -25.65
N SER A 246 -9.02 -21.01 -26.75
CA SER A 246 -10.11 -20.62 -27.64
C SER A 246 -10.77 -21.85 -28.28
N LYS A 247 -12.10 -21.91 -28.24
CA LYS A 247 -12.91 -22.96 -28.88
C LYS A 247 -12.86 -22.91 -30.41
N TYR A 248 -12.46 -21.77 -30.97
CA TYR A 248 -12.34 -21.57 -32.41
C TYR A 248 -10.88 -21.79 -32.81
N LYS A 249 -10.58 -22.96 -33.39
CA LYS A 249 -9.29 -23.20 -34.07
C LYS A 249 -9.32 -22.44 -35.39
N SER A 250 -8.30 -21.60 -35.64
CA SER A 250 -8.02 -21.09 -36.99
C SER A 250 -7.42 -22.19 -37.84
#